data_AF-A0A1X0P9P2-F1
#
_entry.id   AF-A0A1X0P9P2-F1
#
_cell.length_a   1.000
_cell.length_b   1.000
_cell.length_c   1.000
_cell.angle_alpha   90.00
_cell.angle_beta   90.00
_cell.angle_gamma   90.00
#
_symmetry.space_group_name_H-M   'P 1'
#
loop_
_entity.id
_entity.type
_entity.pdbx_description
1 polymer ?
#
loop_
_entity_poly.entity_id
_entity_poly.type
_entity_poly.pdbx_seq_one_letter_code
_entity_poly.pdbx_strand_id
1 'polypeptide(L)'
;MPIGLMRVITSRLWCTFSLLRTVLLAFCALNMILAFLFAWIMDSTNLAVFHIPAVERGWDLRIKAMACRRAGIYFFFFFVLVVLAPLWDLLRGPCRMVFCRLQYHAHQNCRRVVPRDQQGLLGYKDSDSDVEELDRR
;
A
#
# COMPACT_ATOMS: atom_id res chain seq x y z
N MET A 1 21.92 -12.59 25.94
CA MET A 1 22.50 -12.48 24.59
C MET A 1 21.41 -12.39 23.50
N PRO A 2 20.71 -11.26 23.29
CA PRO A 2 19.66 -11.16 22.25
C PRO A 2 20.11 -10.46 20.95
N ILE A 3 21.26 -9.78 20.95
CA ILE A 3 21.66 -8.88 19.87
C ILE A 3 22.11 -9.64 18.59
N GLY A 4 22.68 -10.83 18.74
CA GLY A 4 23.16 -11.65 17.62
C GLY A 4 22.03 -12.25 16.78
N LEU A 5 20.95 -12.71 17.43
CA LEU A 5 19.81 -13.33 16.75
C LEU A 5 19.05 -12.30 15.89
N MET A 6 18.89 -11.07 16.40
CA MET A 6 18.19 -9.99 15.72
C MET A 6 18.92 -9.51 14.45
N ARG A 7 20.26 -9.57 14.43
CA ARG A 7 21.08 -9.26 13.23
C ARG A 7 20.96 -10.31 12.12
N VAL A 8 20.89 -11.59 12.48
CA VAL A 8 20.78 -12.69 11.48
C VAL A 8 19.39 -12.71 10.84
N ILE A 9 18.35 -12.39 11.61
CA ILE A 9 16.97 -12.31 11.09
C ILE A 9 16.83 -11.13 10.13
N THR A 10 17.39 -9.97 10.50
CA THR A 10 17.35 -8.77 9.64
C THR A 10 18.14 -8.95 8.35
N SER A 11 19.33 -9.57 8.37
CA SER A 11 20.09 -9.81 7.13
C SER A 11 19.39 -10.77 6.16
N ARG A 12 18.75 -11.83 6.68
CA ARG A 12 17.97 -12.77 5.86
C ARG A 12 16.73 -12.12 5.24
N LEU A 13 15.99 -11.31 5.99
CA LEU A 13 14.84 -10.57 5.47
C LEU A 13 15.21 -9.58 4.37
N TRP A 14 16.37 -8.93 4.48
CA TRP A 14 16.85 -7.99 3.46
C TRP A 14 17.26 -8.72 2.18
N CYS A 15 17.92 -9.87 2.29
CA CYS A 15 18.24 -10.71 1.13
C CYS A 15 16.99 -11.24 0.43
N THR A 16 15.99 -11.75 1.16
CA THR A 16 14.76 -12.26 0.54
C THR A 16 13.93 -11.16 -0.10
N PHE A 17 13.86 -9.98 0.51
CA PHE A 17 13.21 -8.81 -0.07
C PHE A 17 13.90 -8.34 -1.36
N SER A 18 15.24 -8.33 -1.38
CA SER A 18 16.03 -7.97 -2.56
C SER A 18 15.87 -8.98 -3.71
N LEU A 19 15.90 -10.28 -3.42
CA LEU A 19 15.69 -11.33 -4.40
C LEU A 19 14.27 -11.30 -4.97
N LEU A 20 13.25 -11.22 -4.11
CA LEU A 20 11.84 -11.16 -4.54
C LEU A 20 11.61 -9.96 -5.47
N ARG A 21 12.15 -8.80 -5.12
CA ARG A 21 12.07 -7.59 -5.92
C ARG A 21 12.72 -7.77 -7.29
N THR A 22 13.91 -8.37 -7.34
CA THR A 22 14.64 -8.64 -8.60
C THR A 22 13.85 -9.61 -9.48
N VAL A 23 13.29 -10.66 -8.89
CA VAL A 23 12.44 -11.63 -9.61
C VAL A 23 11.18 -10.97 -10.15
N LEU A 24 10.51 -10.11 -9.36
CA LEU A 24 9.33 -9.37 -9.80
C LEU A 24 9.65 -8.41 -10.96
N LEU A 25 10.78 -7.71 -10.90
CA LEU A 25 11.23 -6.83 -11.99
C LEU A 25 11.52 -7.62 -13.26
N ALA A 26 12.26 -8.73 -13.15
CA ALA A 26 12.54 -9.61 -14.29
C ALA A 26 11.27 -10.19 -14.89
N PHE A 27 10.33 -10.65 -14.04
CA PHE A 27 9.03 -11.15 -14.47
C PHE A 27 8.23 -10.06 -15.20
N CYS A 28 8.14 -8.85 -14.65
CA CYS A 28 7.43 -7.75 -15.29
C CYS A 28 8.07 -7.36 -16.63
N ALA A 29 9.40 -7.29 -16.69
CA ALA A 29 10.14 -6.97 -17.90
C ALA A 29 9.93 -8.02 -19.01
N LEU A 30 10.06 -9.31 -18.67
CA LEU A 30 9.82 -10.40 -19.62
C LEU A 30 8.38 -10.37 -20.14
N ASN A 31 7.38 -10.21 -19.26
CA ASN A 31 5.97 -10.15 -19.67
C ASN A 31 5.66 -8.91 -20.52
N MET A 32 6.27 -7.77 -20.23
CA MET A 32 6.15 -6.57 -21.05
C MET A 32 6.69 -6.84 -22.46
N ILE A 33 7.91 -7.35 -22.57
CA ILE A 33 8.55 -7.66 -23.86
C ILE A 33 7.70 -8.65 -24.64
N LEU A 34 7.26 -9.75 -24.00
CA LEU A 34 6.41 -10.76 -24.61
C LEU A 34 5.09 -10.17 -25.10
N ALA A 35 4.40 -9.37 -24.30
CA ALA A 35 3.14 -8.74 -24.67
C ALA A 35 3.30 -7.81 -25.88
N PHE A 36 4.38 -7.02 -25.94
CA PHE A 36 4.70 -6.20 -27.10
C PHE A 36 5.07 -7.04 -28.32
N LEU A 37 5.85 -8.11 -28.14
CA LEU A 37 6.23 -9.01 -29.22
C LEU A 37 4.99 -9.70 -29.81
N PHE A 38 4.08 -10.18 -28.96
CA PHE A 38 2.82 -10.79 -29.40
C PHE A 38 1.91 -9.80 -30.11
N ALA A 39 1.77 -8.58 -29.58
CA ALA A 39 1.03 -7.53 -30.27
C ALA A 39 1.65 -7.20 -31.63
N TRP A 40 2.97 -7.08 -31.69
CA TRP A 40 3.69 -6.81 -32.92
C TRP A 40 3.50 -7.95 -33.94
N ILE A 41 3.63 -9.20 -33.50
CA ILE A 41 3.43 -10.38 -34.35
C ILE A 41 1.99 -10.41 -34.88
N MET A 42 0.99 -10.15 -34.03
CA MET A 42 -0.40 -10.12 -34.46
C MET A 42 -0.72 -8.98 -35.44
N ASP A 43 -0.06 -7.82 -35.32
CA ASP A 43 -0.29 -6.67 -36.21
C ASP A 43 0.54 -6.71 -37.50
N SER A 44 1.79 -7.19 -37.43
CA SER A 44 2.75 -7.11 -38.55
C SER A 44 2.75 -8.35 -39.44
N THR A 45 2.34 -9.50 -38.90
CA THR A 45 2.45 -10.78 -39.60
C THR A 45 1.11 -11.49 -39.64
N ASN A 46 0.60 -11.74 -40.86
CA ASN A 46 -0.50 -12.67 -41.12
C ASN A 46 -0.02 -14.13 -40.97
N LEU A 47 0.69 -14.43 -39.87
CA LEU A 47 1.17 -15.78 -39.59
C LEU A 47 -0.02 -16.73 -39.48
N ALA A 48 0.04 -17.82 -40.25
CA ALA A 48 -1.00 -18.84 -40.29
C ALA A 48 -1.36 -19.37 -38.89
N VAL A 49 -0.39 -19.42 -37.97
CA VAL A 49 -0.56 -19.84 -36.57
C VAL A 49 -1.58 -18.98 -35.80
N PHE A 50 -1.68 -17.69 -36.11
CA PHE A 50 -2.65 -16.79 -35.49
C PHE A 50 -3.89 -16.58 -36.35
N HIS A 51 -3.74 -16.66 -37.68
CA HIS A 51 -4.83 -16.42 -38.62
C HIS A 51 -5.81 -17.60 -38.72
N ILE A 52 -5.33 -18.85 -38.76
CA ILE A 52 -6.20 -20.04 -38.85
C ILE A 52 -7.17 -20.11 -37.67
N PRO A 53 -6.72 -20.01 -36.39
CA PRO A 53 -7.63 -20.04 -35.25
C PRO A 53 -8.50 -18.78 -35.15
N ALA A 54 -8.03 -17.65 -35.69
CA ALA A 54 -8.80 -16.41 -35.69
C ALA A 54 -9.99 -16.49 -36.65
N VAL A 55 -9.79 -17.03 -37.85
CA VAL A 55 -10.88 -17.26 -38.81
C VAL A 55 -11.86 -18.31 -38.28
N GLU A 56 -11.35 -19.42 -37.75
CA GLU A 56 -12.18 -20.51 -37.23
C GLU A 56 -13.05 -20.08 -36.03
N ARG A 57 -12.58 -19.09 -35.25
CA ARG A 57 -13.31 -18.57 -34.07
C ARG A 57 -13.95 -17.20 -34.28
N GLY A 58 -13.88 -16.65 -35.50
CA GLY A 58 -14.40 -15.30 -35.80
C GLY A 58 -13.74 -14.19 -34.97
N TRP A 59 -12.47 -14.35 -34.58
CA TRP A 59 -11.75 -13.38 -33.76
C TRP A 59 -11.12 -12.28 -34.61
N ASP A 60 -11.31 -11.04 -34.21
CA ASP A 60 -10.56 -9.91 -34.75
C ASP A 60 -9.17 -9.84 -34.09
N LEU A 61 -8.14 -10.14 -34.87
CA LEU A 61 -6.74 -10.11 -34.46
C LEU A 61 -6.31 -8.72 -33.98
N ARG A 62 -6.88 -7.63 -34.52
CA ARG A 62 -6.56 -6.26 -34.06
C ARG A 62 -7.02 -6.01 -32.65
N ILE A 63 -8.20 -6.54 -32.28
CA ILE A 63 -8.74 -6.40 -30.92
C ILE A 63 -7.83 -7.15 -29.93
N LYS A 64 -7.35 -8.34 -30.31
CA LYS A 64 -6.42 -9.12 -29.48
C LYS A 64 -5.03 -8.48 -29.38
N ALA A 65 -4.52 -7.92 -30.47
CA ALA A 65 -3.28 -7.16 -30.46
C ALA A 65 -3.39 -5.94 -29.52
N MET A 66 -4.51 -5.20 -29.58
CA MET A 66 -4.78 -4.09 -28.67
C MET A 66 -4.87 -4.54 -27.20
N ALA A 67 -5.50 -5.69 -26.93
CA ALA A 67 -5.54 -6.27 -25.60
C ALA A 67 -4.13 -6.66 -25.09
N CYS A 68 -3.28 -7.25 -25.94
CA CYS A 68 -1.88 -7.52 -25.62
C CYS A 68 -1.08 -6.24 -25.33
N ARG A 69 -1.25 -5.17 -26.13
CA ARG A 69 -0.61 -3.88 -25.85
C ARG A 69 -1.04 -3.32 -24.50
N ARG A 70 -2.34 -3.38 -24.18
CA ARG A 70 -2.84 -2.95 -22.86
C ARG A 70 -2.24 -3.78 -21.74
N ALA A 71 -2.16 -5.09 -21.88
CA ALA A 71 -1.50 -5.96 -20.89
C ALA A 71 -0.02 -5.57 -20.70
N GLY A 72 0.71 -5.29 -21.78
CA GLY A 72 2.08 -4.79 -21.71
C GLY A 72 2.21 -3.48 -20.93
N ILE A 73 1.27 -2.54 -21.12
CA ILE A 73 1.22 -1.27 -20.36
C ILE A 73 0.99 -1.53 -18.86
N TYR A 74 0.12 -2.48 -18.49
CA TYR A 74 -0.06 -2.84 -17.09
C TYR A 74 1.22 -3.41 -16.47
N PHE A 75 1.93 -4.31 -17.18
CA PHE A 75 3.22 -4.81 -16.70
C PHE A 75 4.28 -3.72 -16.59
N PHE A 76 4.27 -2.73 -17.48
CA PHE A 76 5.10 -1.53 -17.35
C PHE A 76 4.75 -0.72 -16.11
N PHE A 77 3.47 -0.49 -15.84
CA PHE A 77 3.04 0.21 -14.63
C PHE A 77 3.46 -0.54 -13.36
N PHE A 78 3.28 -1.86 -13.31
CA PHE A 78 3.77 -2.68 -12.20
C PHE A 78 5.29 -2.63 -12.06
N PHE A 79 6.02 -2.67 -13.17
CA PHE A 79 7.48 -2.52 -13.15
C PHE A 79 7.89 -1.19 -12.50
N VAL A 80 7.30 -0.07 -12.94
CA VAL A 80 7.55 1.26 -12.37
C VAL A 80 7.19 1.32 -10.90
N LEU A 81 6.05 0.75 -10.49
CA LEU A 81 5.66 0.68 -9.08
C LEU A 81 6.67 -0.09 -8.25
N VAL A 82 7.13 -1.26 -8.71
CA VAL A 82 8.14 -2.05 -8.01
C VAL A 82 9.43 -1.24 -7.91
N VAL A 83 9.87 -0.58 -9.00
CA VAL A 83 11.05 0.31 -9.00
C VAL A 83 10.90 1.46 -7.98
N LEU A 84 9.74 2.11 -7.93
CA LEU A 84 9.47 3.27 -7.06
C LEU A 84 9.11 2.92 -5.62
N ALA A 85 8.78 1.66 -5.32
CA ALA A 85 8.44 1.21 -3.96
C ALA A 85 9.43 1.64 -2.85
N PRO A 86 10.77 1.54 -3.01
CA PRO A 86 11.69 1.90 -1.93
C PRO A 86 11.82 3.42 -1.76
N LEU A 87 11.58 4.20 -2.83
CA LEU A 87 11.45 5.66 -2.75
C LEU A 87 10.18 6.04 -1.97
N TRP A 88 9.09 5.33 -2.21
CA TRP A 88 7.84 5.53 -1.47
C TRP A 88 8.00 5.21 0.02
N ASP A 89 8.69 4.13 0.36
CA ASP A 89 9.01 3.78 1.75
C ASP A 89 9.91 4.84 2.41
N LEU A 90 10.85 5.42 1.65
CA LEU A 90 11.70 6.52 2.12
C LEU A 90 10.90 7.80 2.40
N LEU A 91 9.90 8.12 1.58
CA LEU A 91 9.02 9.28 1.74
C LEU A 91 8.02 9.07 2.90
N ARG A 92 7.57 7.84 3.13
CA ARG A 92 6.57 7.52 4.17
C ARG A 92 7.09 7.78 5.58
N GLY A 93 8.37 7.53 5.83
CA GLY A 93 9.03 7.79 7.13
C GLY A 93 8.90 9.25 7.61
N PRO A 94 9.46 10.23 6.89
CA PRO A 94 9.39 11.64 7.26
C PRO A 94 7.96 12.17 7.24
N CYS A 95 7.10 11.74 6.31
CA CYS A 95 5.68 12.13 6.31
C CYS A 95 4.95 11.69 7.60
N ARG A 96 5.22 10.47 8.09
CA ARG A 96 4.62 9.98 9.34
C ARG A 96 5.13 10.75 10.56
N MET A 97 6.42 11.08 10.60
CA MET A 97 7.01 11.95 11.62
C MET A 97 6.38 13.36 11.63
N VAL A 98 6.19 13.96 10.45
CA VAL A 98 5.55 15.27 10.31
C VAL A 98 4.10 15.21 10.77
N PHE A 99 3.35 14.18 10.39
CA PHE A 99 1.96 14.00 10.81
C PHE A 99 1.83 13.82 12.33
N CYS A 100 2.72 13.02 12.94
CA CYS A 100 2.77 12.88 14.39
C CYS A 100 3.12 14.21 15.10
N ARG A 101 4.05 15.00 14.53
CA ARG A 101 4.37 16.34 15.06
C ARG A 101 3.19 17.30 14.93
N LEU A 102 2.46 17.26 13.81
CA LEU A 102 1.25 18.05 13.60
C LEU A 102 0.14 17.66 14.59
N GLN A 103 -0.12 16.38 14.79
CA GLN A 103 -1.08 15.92 15.81
C GLN A 103 -0.66 16.33 17.22
N TYR A 104 0.63 16.20 17.55
CA TYR A 104 1.15 16.62 18.84
C TYR A 104 0.96 18.13 19.06
N HIS A 105 1.27 18.95 18.05
CA HIS A 105 1.06 20.39 18.09
C HIS A 105 -0.42 20.77 18.18
N ALA A 106 -1.29 20.10 17.43
CA ALA A 106 -2.74 20.30 17.52
C ALA A 106 -3.25 19.98 18.93
N HIS A 107 -2.78 18.88 19.53
CA HIS A 107 -3.15 18.50 20.89
C HIS A 107 -2.64 19.49 21.95
N GLN A 108 -1.40 20.01 21.81
CA GLN A 108 -0.90 21.07 22.68
C GLN A 108 -1.70 22.37 22.56
N ASN A 109 -2.10 22.75 21.34
CA ASN A 109 -2.93 23.94 21.15
C ASN A 109 -4.33 23.77 21.74
N CYS A 110 -4.98 22.61 21.58
CA CYS A 110 -6.26 22.35 22.25
C CYS A 110 -6.13 22.42 23.78
N ARG A 111 -5.01 21.95 24.34
CA ARG A 111 -4.74 22.04 25.78
C ARG A 111 -4.48 23.46 26.28
N ARG A 112 -4.07 24.39 25.40
CA ARG A 112 -3.93 25.83 25.70
C ARG A 112 -5.24 26.61 25.54
N VAL A 113 -6.15 26.13 24.70
CA VAL A 113 -7.45 26.79 24.43
C VAL A 113 -8.52 26.40 25.46
N VAL A 114 -8.33 25.31 26.22
CA VAL A 114 -9.15 25.04 27.41
C VAL A 114 -8.70 26.00 28.53
N PRO A 115 -9.53 27.00 28.90
CA PRO A 115 -9.20 27.90 29.99
C PRO A 115 -9.14 27.10 31.28
N ARG A 116 -8.10 27.34 32.09
CA ARG A 116 -7.91 26.71 33.41
C ARG A 116 -9.10 26.94 34.36
N ASP A 117 -9.96 27.90 34.06
CA ASP A 117 -11.08 28.31 34.90
C ASP A 117 -12.30 27.36 34.83
N GLN A 118 -12.34 26.38 33.92
CA GLN A 118 -13.43 25.40 33.85
C GLN A 118 -13.13 24.03 34.49
N GLN A 119 -11.87 23.76 34.88
CA GLN A 119 -11.54 22.50 35.58
C GLN A 119 -12.05 22.45 37.03
N GLY A 120 -12.38 23.61 37.63
CA GLY A 120 -13.04 23.66 38.94
C GLY A 120 -14.56 23.43 38.90
N LEU A 121 -15.21 23.57 37.74
CA LEU A 121 -16.68 23.55 37.65
C LEU A 121 -17.28 22.16 37.36
N LEU A 122 -16.46 21.18 36.99
CA LEU A 122 -16.87 19.79 36.74
C LEU A 122 -16.50 18.82 37.87
N GLY A 123 -15.88 19.33 38.94
CA GLY A 123 -15.46 18.54 40.12
C GLY A 123 -16.44 18.58 41.30
N TYR A 124 -17.57 19.29 41.21
CA TYR A 124 -18.53 19.43 42.30
C TYR A 124 -19.94 19.05 41.84
N LYS A 125 -20.22 17.75 41.86
CA LYS A 125 -21.59 17.25 41.90
C LYS A 125 -21.66 16.19 42.99
N ASP A 126 -21.38 16.63 44.21
CA ASP A 126 -22.02 16.06 45.40
C ASP A 126 -23.47 16.53 45.38
N SER A 127 -24.40 15.59 45.27
CA SER A 127 -25.72 15.76 45.84
C SER A 127 -25.95 14.58 46.75
N ASP A 128 -25.65 14.82 48.02
CA ASP A 128 -26.34 14.24 49.16
C ASP A 128 -27.85 14.21 48.88
N SER A 129 -28.44 13.04 49.04
CA SER A 129 -29.79 12.92 49.59
C SER A 129 -29.66 12.06 50.84
N ASP A 130 -29.44 12.78 51.92
CA ASP A 130 -29.42 12.41 53.31
C ASP A 130 -30.72 11.73 53.79
N VAL A 131 -30.54 10.95 54.86
CA VAL A 131 -31.41 10.83 56.05
C VAL A 131 -32.41 9.66 56.17
N GLU A 132 -32.01 8.77 57.09
CA GLU A 132 -32.75 8.12 58.19
C GLU A 132 -33.97 7.23 57.85
N GLU A 133 -34.00 5.99 58.37
CA GLU A 133 -34.64 5.74 59.68
C GLU A 133 -34.48 4.28 60.14
N LEU A 134 -34.27 4.21 61.46
CA LEU A 134 -34.16 3.13 62.43
C LEU A 134 -34.87 1.76 62.23
N ASP A 135 -34.15 0.74 62.70
CA ASP A 135 -34.56 -0.25 63.74
C ASP A 135 -35.61 -1.35 63.43
N ARG A 136 -35.29 -2.56 63.95
CA ARG A 136 -36.10 -3.78 64.18
C ARG A 136 -36.36 -4.72 63.00
N ARG A 137 -35.59 -5.81 62.90
CA ARG A 137 -35.75 -7.06 63.67
C ARG A 137 -34.69 -8.08 63.28
#